data_AF-A0A6C0JEV1-F1
#
_entry.id   AF-A0A6C0JEV1-F1
#
_cell.length_a   1.000
_cell.length_b   1.000
_cell.length_c   1.000
_cell.angle_alpha   90.00
_cell.angle_beta   90.00
_cell.angle_gamma   90.00
#
_symmetry.space_group_name_H-M   'P 1'
#
loop_
_entity.id
_entity.type
_entity.pdbx_description
1 polymer ?
#
loop_
_entity_poly.entity_id
_entity_poly.type
_entity_poly.pdbx_seq_one_letter_code
_entity_poly.pdbx_strand_id
1 'polypeptide(L)' 'MEDNKTVYFKTDDNRIINENCIRWVKKMSDCLEVCIKISGCNLYDNGDTHKICKLNNPDSYNKLNKHFE' A
#
# COMPACT_ATOMS: atom_id res chain seq x y z
N MET A 1 -3.88 -22.25 15.64
CA MET A 1 -4.87 -21.68 14.70
C MET A 1 -4.45 -20.24 14.54
N GLU A 2 -3.60 -19.94 13.54
CA GLU A 2 -3.20 -18.56 13.26
C GLU A 2 -4.45 -17.86 12.74
N ASP A 3 -4.97 -16.91 13.52
CA ASP A 3 -5.88 -15.89 13.01
C ASP A 3 -5.16 -15.21 11.85
N ASN A 4 -5.48 -15.61 10.61
CA ASN A 4 -5.14 -14.87 9.40
C ASN A 4 -5.88 -13.53 9.46
N LYS A 5 -5.35 -12.63 10.29
CA LYS A 5 -5.95 -11.34 10.57
C LYS A 5 -5.72 -10.50 9.33
N THR A 6 -6.73 -10.50 8.46
CA THR A 6 -6.68 -9.77 7.21
C THR A 6 -6.36 -8.31 7.48
N VAL A 7 -5.19 -7.86 7.03
CA VAL A 7 -4.75 -6.47 7.17
C VAL A 7 -5.27 -5.66 5.99
N TYR A 8 -5.86 -4.52 6.31
CA TYR A 8 -6.33 -3.56 5.32
C TYR A 8 -5.62 -2.22 5.48
N PHE A 9 -5.33 -1.59 4.35
CA PHE A 9 -4.71 -0.28 4.25
C PHE A 9 -5.67 0.69 3.56
N LYS A 10 -5.87 1.85 4.17
CA LYS A 10 -6.50 2.99 3.52
C LYS A 10 -5.45 3.79 2.75
N THR A 11 -5.75 4.11 1.50
CA THR A 11 -4.92 4.91 0.60
C THR A 11 -5.36 6.37 0.59
N ASP A 12 -4.49 7.22 0.05
CA ASP A 12 -4.72 8.67 -0.04
C ASP A 12 -5.88 9.02 -0.98
N ASP A 13 -6.15 8.17 -1.98
CA ASP A 13 -7.32 8.27 -2.87
C ASP A 13 -8.59 7.61 -2.28
N ASN A 14 -8.64 7.42 -0.96
CA ASN A 14 -9.75 6.84 -0.20
C ASN A 14 -10.15 5.41 -0.60
N ARG A 15 -9.23 4.63 -1.19
CA ARG A 15 -9.45 3.20 -1.44
C ARG A 15 -9.00 2.36 -0.26
N ILE A 16 -9.53 1.14 -0.19
CA ILE A 16 -9.14 0.14 0.80
C ILE A 16 -8.44 -0.99 0.05
N ILE A 17 -7.20 -1.27 0.43
CA ILE A 17 -6.38 -2.35 -0.12
C ILE A 17 -6.22 -3.42 0.95
N ASN A 18 -6.41 -4.69 0.55
CA ASN A 18 -6.04 -5.83 1.37
C ASN A 18 -4.54 -6.13 1.18
N GLU A 19 -3.81 -6.35 2.28
CA GLU A 19 -2.39 -6.69 2.26
C GLU A 19 -2.08 -7.88 1.35
N ASN A 20 -2.93 -8.90 1.36
CA ASN A 20 -2.76 -10.11 0.53
C ASN A 20 -2.90 -9.84 -0.98
N CYS A 21 -3.45 -8.70 -1.37
CA CYS A 21 -3.55 -8.29 -2.78
C CYS A 21 -2.35 -7.47 -3.25
N ILE A 22 -1.47 -7.04 -2.34
CA ILE A 22 -0.29 -6.24 -2.68
C ILE A 22 0.70 -7.11 -3.44
N ARG A 23 1.12 -6.63 -4.60
CA ARG A 23 2.12 -7.29 -5.46
C ARG A 23 3.51 -6.75 -5.24
N TRP A 24 3.62 -5.43 -5.10
CA TRP A 24 4.87 -4.77 -4.73
C TRP A 24 4.56 -3.43 -4.08
N VAL A 25 5.54 -2.94 -3.32
CA VAL A 25 5.51 -1.63 -2.68
C VAL A 25 6.82 -0.91 -2.96
N LYS A 26 6.73 0.36 -3.33
CA LYS A 26 7.89 1.24 -3.54
C LYS A 26 7.87 2.34 -2.47
N LYS A 27 8.96 2.42 -1.70
CA LYS A 27 9.15 3.48 -0.70
C LYS A 27 9.61 4.77 -1.38
N MET A 28 8.89 5.86 -1.13
CA MET A 28 9.14 7.21 -1.66
C MET A 28 9.18 8.20 -0.49
N SER A 29 10.31 8.28 0.22
CA SER A 29 10.48 9.10 1.43
C SER A 29 9.31 8.95 2.41
N ASP A 30 8.38 9.91 2.46
CA ASP A 30 7.21 9.92 3.35
C ASP A 30 5.95 9.25 2.77
N CYS A 31 6.07 8.56 1.64
CA CYS A 31 4.98 7.87 0.96
C CYS A 31 5.37 6.44 0.56
N LEU A 32 4.37 5.57 0.50
CA LEU A 32 4.46 4.24 -0.07
C LEU A 32 3.57 4.18 -1.30
N GLU A 33 4.12 3.72 -2.42
CA GLU A 33 3.37 3.46 -3.63
C GLU A 33 3.13 1.96 -3.76
N VAL A 34 1.87 1.57 -3.88
CA VAL A 34 1.41 0.18 -3.77
C VAL A 34 0.77 -0.24 -5.09
N CYS A 35 1.16 -1.41 -5.59
CA CYS A 35 0.51 -2.06 -6.72
C CYS A 35 -0.28 -3.28 -6.28
N ILE A 36 -1.50 -3.41 -6.81
CA ILE A 36 -2.38 -4.56 -6.55
C ILE A 36 -2.74 -5.35 -7.82
N LYS A 37 -2.41 -4.83 -9.01
CA LYS A 37 -2.76 -5.47 -10.28
C LYS A 37 -1.89 -6.70 -10.54
N ILE A 38 -2.54 -7.80 -10.91
CA ILE A 38 -1.87 -9.07 -11.26
C ILE A 38 -0.97 -8.91 -12.50
N SER A 39 -1.41 -8.11 -13.46
CA SER A 39 -0.66 -7.80 -14.70
C SER A 39 0.57 -6.92 -14.48
N GLY A 40 0.85 -6.51 -13.24
CA GLY A 40 1.76 -5.41 -12.94
C GLY A 40 1.07 -4.05 -13.05
N CYS A 41 1.69 -3.04 -12.43
CA CYS A 41 1.25 -1.65 -12.47
C CYS A 41 2.32 -0.82 -13.14
N ASN A 42 1.90 0.12 -14.00
CA ASN A 42 2.83 1.06 -14.60
C ASN A 42 3.22 2.16 -13.60
N LEU A 43 4.52 2.36 -13.39
CA LEU A 43 5.04 3.42 -12.50
C LEU A 43 4.92 4.83 -13.11
N TYR A 44 4.76 4.92 -14.43
CA TYR A 44 4.64 6.19 -15.15
C TYR A 44 3.19 6.62 -15.33
N ASP A 45 2.23 5.72 -15.07
CA ASP A 45 0.81 6.01 -15.12
C ASP A 45 0.25 6.05 -13.69
N ASN A 46 -0.10 7.26 -13.23
CA ASN A 46 -0.60 7.50 -11.87
C ASN A 46 -1.94 6.80 -11.57
N GLY A 47 -2.55 6.09 -12.53
CA GLY A 47 -3.82 5.38 -12.36
C GLY A 47 -3.69 3.93 -11.87
N ASP A 48 -2.50 3.32 -11.97
CA ASP A 48 -2.33 1.89 -11.70
C ASP A 48 -1.89 1.58 -10.27
N THR A 49 -1.30 2.57 -9.60
CA THR A 49 -0.74 2.46 -8.26
C THR A 49 -1.58 3.27 -7.28
N HIS A 50 -1.44 2.94 -5.99
CA HIS A 50 -2.08 3.69 -4.91
C HIS A 50 -1.03 4.21 -3.95
N LYS A 51 -1.18 5.47 -3.53
CA LYS A 51 -0.28 6.10 -2.57
C LYS A 51 -0.85 5.99 -1.16
N ILE A 52 0.06 5.73 -0.22
CA ILE A 52 -0.19 5.75 1.21
C ILE A 52 0.89 6.66 1.79
N CYS A 53 0.58 7.93 2.01
CA CYS A 53 1.52 8.89 2.57
C CYS A 53 1.34 9.05 4.07
N LYS A 54 2.45 9.23 4.80
CA LYS A 54 2.48 9.42 6.25
C LYS A 54 1.60 10.59 6.71
N LEU A 55 1.53 11.66 5.91
CA LEU A 55 0.71 12.84 6.21
C LEU A 55 -0.80 12.56 6.14
N ASN A 56 -1.23 11.74 5.19
CA ASN A 56 -2.64 11.53 4.88
C ASN A 56 -3.21 10.28 5.59
N ASN A 57 -2.41 9.21 5.66
CA ASN A 57 -2.77 7.92 6.22
C ASN A 57 -1.64 7.40 7.13
N PRO A 58 -1.34 8.06 8.26
CA PRO A 58 -0.21 7.69 9.13
C PRO A 58 -0.29 6.25 9.63
N ASP A 59 -1.49 5.76 9.97
CA ASP A 59 -1.68 4.39 10.46
C ASP A 59 -1.40 3.35 9.38
N SER A 60 -1.95 3.53 8.17
CA SER A 60 -1.71 2.63 7.04
C SER A 60 -0.23 2.66 6.63
N TYR A 61 0.37 3.85 6.57
CA TYR A 61 1.78 4.03 6.27
C TYR A 61 2.65 3.28 7.26
N ASN A 62 2.44 3.49 8.57
CA ASN A 62 3.24 2.86 9.61
C ASN A 62 3.08 1.33 9.60
N LYS A 63 1.88 0.81 9.35
CA LYS A 63 1.67 -0.64 9.24
C LYS A 63 2.44 -1.24 8.07
N LEU A 64 2.41 -0.62 6.89
CA LEU A 64 3.08 -1.14 5.71
C LEU A 64 4.60 -0.88 5.72
N ASN A 65 5.05 0.24 6.29
CA ASN A 65 6.47 0.60 6.40
C ASN A 65 7.26 -0.34 7.32
N LYS A 66 6.61 -1.02 8.28
CA LYS A 66 7.25 -2.02 9.14
C LYS A 66 7.92 -3.18 8.37
N HIS A 67 7.49 -3.45 7.14
CA HIS A 67 8.10 -4.48 6.30
C HIS A 67 9.42 -4.03 5.64
N PHE A 68 9.80 -2.76 5.79
CA PHE A 68 11.01 -2.16 5.23
C PHE A 68 12.07 -1.79 6.29
N GLU A 69 11.80 -2.10 7.56
CA GLU A 69 12.70 -1.89 8.71
C GLU A 69 13.13 -3.25 9.27
#